data_AF-A0A651I1D4-F1
#
_entry.id   AF-A0A651I1D4-F1
#
_cell.length_a   1.000
_cell.length_b   1.000
_cell.length_c   1.000
_cell.angle_alpha   90.00
_cell.angle_beta   90.00
_cell.angle_gamma   90.00
#
_symmetry.space_group_name_H-M   'P 1'
#
loop_
_entity.id
_entity.type
_entity.pdbx_description
1 polymer ?
#
loop_
_entity_poly.entity_id
_entity_poly.type
_entity_poly.pdbx_seq_one_letter_code
_entity_poly.pdbx_strand_id
1 'polypeptide(L)'
;MKLTVKAEGLLDRILSKKKIVEQHRPFPQSVLQRLREDWMLEWTYHSNAIEGNTLSLAETRIVLEHGMTVGGKSLREHFEVLNHRRAILLLEELVREDRPVEVSDLLDLHALILRDIDMDFAGRIRNGRVRIIGANFIPPPPHKLDFLLEELISELNTLMSVHSAPMVAAWFHHQLVYIHPFFDGNGRTARLAMNLLLMRAGFPPAVILQQDRQKYFRALNFANKGDYEKFFLVVFQAIERSLNLYLNALPGHYDDYLTLTKIAEDPDIPYGSEYLSLLARRGRIDAYKEGRNWLTTKKAVEEYRDNIQSNASSSNN
;
A
#
# COMPACT_ATOMS: atom_id res chain seq x y z
N MET A 1 8.51 -14.26 -12.23
CA MET A 1 7.47 -13.98 -11.21
C MET A 1 6.10 -14.25 -11.85
N LYS A 2 5.28 -15.19 -11.36
CA LYS A 2 3.98 -15.54 -12.00
C LYS A 2 2.83 -15.13 -11.09
N LEU A 3 1.81 -14.49 -11.65
CA LEU A 3 0.57 -14.17 -10.94
C LEU A 3 -0.41 -15.32 -11.08
N THR A 4 -1.31 -15.47 -10.11
CA THR A 4 -2.48 -16.33 -10.27
C THR A 4 -3.55 -15.55 -11.03
N VAL A 5 -4.48 -16.26 -11.69
CA VAL A 5 -5.63 -15.66 -12.41
C VAL A 5 -6.34 -14.59 -11.58
N LYS A 6 -6.44 -14.82 -10.26
CA LYS A 6 -7.05 -13.88 -9.32
C LYS A 6 -6.24 -12.59 -9.17
N ALA A 7 -4.92 -12.67 -9.04
CA ALA A 7 -4.06 -11.51 -8.92
C ALA A 7 -3.93 -10.76 -10.26
N GLU A 8 -3.97 -11.47 -11.38
CA GLU A 8 -4.01 -10.90 -12.74
C GLU A 8 -5.27 -10.06 -12.95
N GLY A 9 -6.46 -10.61 -12.68
CA GLY A 9 -7.71 -9.85 -12.85
C GLY A 9 -7.78 -8.60 -11.98
N LEU A 10 -7.21 -8.62 -10.77
CA LEU A 10 -7.12 -7.43 -9.92
C LEU A 10 -6.12 -6.40 -10.48
N LEU A 11 -4.99 -6.86 -11.00
CA LEU A 11 -3.99 -5.99 -11.65
C LEU A 11 -4.59 -5.32 -12.90
N ASP A 12 -5.34 -6.04 -13.73
CA ASP A 12 -5.98 -5.49 -14.93
C ASP A 12 -6.99 -4.39 -14.59
N ARG A 13 -7.76 -4.57 -13.50
CA ARG A 13 -8.66 -3.52 -12.99
C ARG A 13 -7.89 -2.28 -12.52
N ILE A 14 -6.79 -2.48 -11.79
CA ILE A 14 -5.93 -1.38 -11.34
C ILE A 14 -5.37 -0.59 -12.52
N LEU A 15 -4.87 -1.28 -13.55
CA LEU A 15 -4.34 -0.64 -14.76
C LEU A 15 -5.44 0.10 -15.54
N SER A 16 -6.63 -0.48 -15.63
CA SER A 16 -7.79 0.15 -16.27
C SER A 16 -8.21 1.42 -15.53
N LYS A 17 -8.31 1.38 -14.20
CA LYS A 17 -8.64 2.54 -13.36
C LYS A 17 -7.58 3.63 -13.43
N LYS A 18 -6.29 3.27 -13.43
CA LYS A 18 -5.19 4.22 -13.63
C LYS A 18 -5.38 4.97 -14.94
N LYS A 19 -5.69 4.28 -16.04
CA LYS A 19 -5.92 4.90 -17.34
C LYS A 19 -7.07 5.91 -17.31
N ILE A 20 -8.15 5.59 -16.61
CA ILE A 20 -9.29 6.53 -16.42
C ILE A 20 -8.82 7.76 -15.63
N VAL A 21 -8.11 7.58 -14.50
CA VAL A 21 -7.56 8.68 -13.70
C VAL A 21 -6.64 9.57 -14.55
N GLU A 22 -5.78 8.98 -15.38
CA GLU A 22 -4.86 9.71 -16.26
C GLU A 22 -5.58 10.51 -17.35
N GLN A 23 -6.64 9.96 -17.94
CA GLN A 23 -7.45 10.64 -18.96
C GLN A 23 -8.16 11.90 -18.43
N HIS A 24 -8.40 11.98 -17.12
CA HIS A 24 -9.06 13.11 -16.48
C HIS A 24 -8.09 14.10 -15.82
N ARG A 25 -6.78 13.94 -16.03
CA ARG A 25 -5.77 14.94 -15.61
C ARG A 25 -5.75 16.14 -16.58
N PRO A 26 -5.43 17.35 -16.10
CA PRO A 26 -5.16 17.69 -14.70
C PRO A 26 -6.44 17.82 -13.87
N PHE A 27 -6.40 17.34 -12.64
CA PHE A 27 -7.46 17.58 -11.66
C PHE A 27 -7.43 19.04 -11.19
N PRO A 28 -8.57 19.61 -10.76
CA PRO A 28 -8.58 20.91 -10.08
C PRO A 28 -7.63 20.91 -8.88
N GLN A 29 -6.84 21.97 -8.71
CA GLN A 29 -5.83 22.08 -7.64
C GLN A 29 -6.43 21.89 -6.23
N SER A 30 -7.63 22.42 -5.99
CA SER A 30 -8.34 22.25 -4.71
C SER A 30 -8.66 20.78 -4.40
N VAL A 31 -9.00 20.01 -5.43
CA VAL A 31 -9.27 18.57 -5.30
C VAL A 31 -7.99 17.81 -5.01
N LEU A 32 -6.91 18.10 -5.74
CA LEU A 32 -5.60 17.49 -5.50
C LEU A 32 -5.05 17.80 -4.11
N GLN A 33 -5.20 19.05 -3.66
CA GLN A 33 -4.75 19.45 -2.33
C GLN A 33 -5.50 18.69 -1.23
N ARG A 34 -6.84 18.63 -1.32
CA ARG A 34 -7.66 17.88 -0.36
C ARG A 34 -7.29 16.39 -0.32
N LEU A 35 -7.17 15.77 -1.49
CA LEU A 35 -6.77 14.37 -1.62
C LEU A 35 -5.38 14.10 -1.02
N ARG A 36 -4.42 15.03 -1.23
CA ARG A 36 -3.08 14.95 -0.65
C ARG A 36 -3.11 15.08 0.86
N GLU A 37 -3.89 16.01 1.41
CA GLU A 37 -4.05 16.18 2.86
C GLU A 37 -4.66 14.93 3.51
N ASP A 38 -5.75 14.40 2.93
CA ASP A 38 -6.43 13.20 3.40
C ASP A 38 -5.49 11.97 3.37
N TRP A 39 -4.75 11.75 2.29
CA TRP A 39 -3.79 10.64 2.24
C TRP A 39 -2.58 10.84 3.13
N MET A 40 -2.05 12.05 3.26
CA MET A 40 -0.89 12.28 4.14
C MET A 40 -1.22 11.87 5.58
N LEU A 41 -2.44 12.19 6.03
CA LEU A 41 -2.96 11.78 7.33
C LEU A 41 -3.13 10.26 7.40
N GLU A 42 -3.90 9.65 6.49
CA GLU A 42 -4.21 8.22 6.49
C GLU A 42 -2.94 7.36 6.36
N TRP A 43 -2.02 7.74 5.47
CA TRP A 43 -0.76 7.05 5.25
C TRP A 43 0.11 7.10 6.51
N THR A 44 0.24 8.27 7.13
CA THR A 44 1.03 8.44 8.36
C THR A 44 0.45 7.63 9.51
N TYR A 45 -0.87 7.72 9.71
CA TYR A 45 -1.57 6.97 10.75
C TYR A 45 -1.40 5.46 10.56
N HIS A 46 -1.78 4.95 9.39
CA HIS A 46 -1.79 3.50 9.16
C HIS A 46 -0.40 2.88 9.16
N SER A 47 0.60 3.55 8.58
CA SER A 47 1.97 3.04 8.55
C SER A 47 2.57 2.93 9.95
N ASN A 48 2.35 3.92 10.82
CA ASN A 48 2.85 3.88 12.20
C ASN A 48 2.04 2.91 13.07
N ALA A 49 0.72 2.86 12.92
CA ALA A 49 -0.12 1.94 13.68
C ALA A 49 0.25 0.46 13.41
N ILE A 50 0.66 0.10 12.19
CA ILE A 50 1.13 -1.26 11.84
C ILE A 50 2.34 -1.68 12.69
N GLU A 51 3.20 -0.73 13.03
CA GLU A 51 4.38 -0.95 13.88
C GLU A 51 4.06 -0.84 15.39
N GLY A 52 2.82 -0.51 15.76
CA GLY A 52 2.35 -0.50 17.15
C GLY A 52 2.17 0.89 17.77
N ASN A 53 2.30 1.97 16.99
CA ASN A 53 1.92 3.30 17.46
C ASN A 53 0.43 3.33 17.83
N THR A 54 0.12 3.92 18.98
CA THR A 54 -1.22 3.85 19.59
C THR A 54 -2.05 5.12 19.41
N LEU A 55 -1.51 6.16 18.76
CA LEU A 55 -2.28 7.34 18.42
C LEU A 55 -3.44 6.96 17.47
N SER A 56 -4.64 7.42 17.77
CA SER A 56 -5.80 7.32 16.88
C SER A 56 -5.62 8.24 15.67
N LEU A 57 -6.48 8.06 14.65
CA LEU A 57 -6.47 8.93 13.46
C LEU A 57 -6.71 10.40 13.84
N ALA A 58 -7.62 10.68 14.78
CA ALA A 58 -7.91 12.03 15.25
C ALA A 58 -6.75 12.64 16.03
N GLU A 59 -6.11 11.86 16.91
CA GLU A 59 -4.90 12.29 17.62
C GLU A 59 -3.74 12.53 16.66
N THR A 60 -3.56 11.66 15.65
CA THR A 60 -2.55 11.84 14.59
C THR A 60 -2.77 13.14 13.83
N ARG A 61 -4.03 13.47 13.50
CA ARG A 61 -4.39 14.75 12.86
C ARG A 61 -3.96 15.94 13.72
N ILE A 62 -4.28 15.92 15.01
CA ILE A 62 -3.90 17.00 15.96
C ILE A 62 -2.38 17.20 15.98
N VAL A 63 -1.60 16.12 16.00
CA VAL A 63 -0.13 16.19 15.96
C VAL A 63 0.36 16.81 14.64
N LEU A 64 -0.20 16.40 13.50
CA LEU A 64 0.24 16.85 12.18
C LEU A 64 -0.19 18.30 11.87
N GLU A 65 -1.42 18.68 12.20
CA GLU A 65 -1.99 19.98 11.82
C GLU A 65 -1.64 21.09 12.82
N HIS A 66 -1.59 20.77 14.12
CA HIS A 66 -1.41 21.77 15.17
C HIS A 66 -0.07 21.65 15.92
N GLY A 67 0.72 20.60 15.65
CA GLY A 67 1.99 20.36 16.35
C GLY A 67 1.81 20.11 17.85
N MET A 68 0.61 19.72 18.28
CA MET A 68 0.28 19.53 19.69
C MET A 68 0.67 18.13 20.16
N THR A 69 1.02 18.02 21.44
CA THR A 69 1.18 16.73 22.11
C THR A 69 -0.14 16.22 22.68
N VAL A 70 -0.32 14.90 22.66
CA VAL A 70 -1.49 14.18 23.16
C VAL A 70 -1.15 13.55 24.51
N GLY A 71 -1.97 13.83 25.52
CA GLY A 71 -1.78 13.30 26.87
C GLY A 71 -1.84 11.78 26.93
N GLY A 72 -0.97 11.16 27.73
CA GLY A 72 -0.93 9.70 27.91
C GLY A 72 -0.25 8.92 26.77
N LYS A 73 0.32 9.61 25.78
CA LYS A 73 1.05 9.02 24.65
C LYS A 73 2.54 9.37 24.77
N SER A 74 3.41 8.46 24.32
CA SER A 74 4.86 8.68 24.43
C SER A 74 5.35 9.74 23.44
N LEU A 75 6.41 10.49 23.78
CA LEU A 75 7.03 11.43 22.83
C LEU A 75 7.52 10.71 21.56
N ARG A 76 7.99 9.47 21.71
CA ARG A 76 8.38 8.63 20.58
C ARG A 76 7.25 8.49 19.56
N GLU A 77 6.03 8.18 20.00
CA GLU A 77 4.89 8.03 19.08
C GLU A 77 4.58 9.32 18.31
N HIS A 78 4.78 10.48 18.93
CA HIS A 78 4.62 11.78 18.26
C HIS A 78 5.71 12.01 17.23
N PHE A 79 6.97 11.72 17.58
CA PHE A 79 8.08 11.81 16.63
C PHE A 79 7.88 10.86 15.45
N GLU A 80 7.40 9.63 15.66
CA GLU A 80 7.09 8.70 14.56
C GLU A 80 6.06 9.26 13.57
N VAL A 81 5.04 9.95 14.07
CA VAL A 81 4.04 10.65 13.23
C VAL A 81 4.68 11.79 12.43
N LEU A 82 5.42 12.68 13.11
CA LEU A 82 6.07 13.83 12.46
C LEU A 82 7.13 13.40 11.44
N ASN A 83 7.92 12.39 11.78
CA ASN A 83 8.97 11.83 10.94
C ASN A 83 8.43 11.16 9.69
N HIS A 84 7.35 10.39 9.84
CA HIS A 84 6.73 9.76 8.68
C HIS A 84 6.19 10.82 7.71
N ARG A 85 5.59 11.91 8.21
CA ARG A 85 5.23 13.06 7.35
C ARG A 85 6.45 13.67 6.65
N ARG A 86 7.54 13.91 7.37
CA ARG A 86 8.80 14.43 6.77
C ARG A 86 9.33 13.51 5.68
N ALA A 87 9.29 12.19 5.91
CA ALA A 87 9.71 11.19 4.94
C ALA A 87 8.81 11.15 3.69
N ILE A 88 7.50 11.36 3.84
CA ILE A 88 6.58 11.52 2.69
C ILE A 88 6.96 12.75 1.87
N LEU A 89 7.29 13.88 2.50
CA LEU A 89 7.70 15.10 1.78
C LEU A 89 8.98 14.88 0.97
N LEU A 90 9.99 14.23 1.56
CA LEU A 90 11.20 13.83 0.83
C LEU A 90 10.86 12.87 -0.32
N LEU A 91 9.99 11.89 -0.07
CA LEU A 91 9.54 10.96 -1.12
C LEU A 91 8.91 11.71 -2.30
N GLU A 92 8.09 12.73 -2.07
CA GLU A 92 7.50 13.56 -3.14
C GLU A 92 8.54 14.40 -3.90
N GLU A 93 9.67 14.74 -3.28
CA GLU A 93 10.85 15.31 -3.97
C GLU A 93 11.50 14.24 -4.86
N LEU A 94 11.80 13.07 -4.31
CA LEU A 94 12.41 11.94 -5.04
C LEU A 94 11.55 11.46 -6.22
N VAL A 95 10.21 11.54 -6.13
CA VAL A 95 9.30 11.20 -7.23
C VAL A 95 9.51 12.09 -8.46
N ARG A 96 9.95 13.34 -8.27
CA ARG A 96 10.16 14.32 -9.35
C ARG A 96 11.52 14.20 -10.03
N GLU A 97 12.43 13.40 -9.48
CA GLU A 97 13.77 13.24 -10.03
C GLU A 97 13.78 12.26 -11.22
N ASP A 98 14.44 12.65 -12.30
CA ASP A 98 14.63 11.82 -13.50
C ASP A 98 15.91 10.97 -13.40
N ARG A 99 15.98 10.14 -12.35
CA ARG A 99 17.05 9.15 -12.16
C ARG A 99 16.52 7.86 -11.52
N PRO A 100 17.19 6.71 -11.70
CA PRO A 100 16.85 5.47 -11.00
C PRO A 100 16.85 5.63 -9.47
N VAL A 101 16.13 4.74 -8.78
CA VAL A 101 16.21 4.65 -7.31
C VAL A 101 17.57 4.07 -6.93
N GLU A 102 18.19 4.62 -5.91
CA GLU A 102 19.49 4.22 -5.40
C GLU A 102 19.39 3.76 -3.94
N VAL A 103 20.45 3.11 -3.43
CA VAL A 103 20.53 2.73 -2.01
C VAL A 103 20.47 3.96 -1.10
N SER A 104 21.10 5.07 -1.52
CA SER A 104 21.09 6.38 -0.83
C SER A 104 19.66 6.87 -0.53
N ASP A 105 18.73 6.74 -1.50
CA ASP A 105 17.33 7.13 -1.31
C ASP A 105 16.67 6.36 -0.14
N LEU A 106 17.00 5.07 0.00
CA LEU A 106 16.50 4.24 1.11
C LEU A 106 17.09 4.69 2.46
N LEU A 107 18.37 5.04 2.47
CA LEU A 107 19.06 5.53 3.67
C LEU A 107 18.50 6.88 4.09
N ASP A 108 18.25 7.80 3.16
CA ASP A 108 17.71 9.13 3.44
C ASP A 108 16.27 9.07 3.98
N LEU A 109 15.42 8.24 3.36
CA LEU A 109 14.08 7.97 3.87
C LEU A 109 14.14 7.36 5.29
N HIS A 110 15.04 6.40 5.51
CA HIS A 110 15.21 5.78 6.84
C HIS A 110 15.76 6.77 7.88
N ALA A 111 16.66 7.68 7.48
CA ALA A 111 17.19 8.71 8.36
C ALA A 111 16.08 9.61 8.90
N LEU A 112 15.11 9.98 8.05
CA LEU A 112 13.95 10.74 8.49
C LEU A 112 13.03 9.91 9.40
N ILE A 113 12.84 8.62 9.13
CA ILE A 113 12.00 7.75 9.97
C ILE A 113 12.49 7.69 11.43
N LEU A 114 13.80 7.61 11.67
CA LEU A 114 14.39 7.52 13.01
C LEU A 114 14.88 8.85 13.59
N ARG A 115 14.66 9.97 12.90
CA ARG A 115 15.03 11.31 13.38
C ARG A 115 14.41 11.59 14.75
N ASP A 116 15.11 12.24 15.67
CA ASP A 116 14.59 12.56 17.01
C ASP A 116 14.13 11.31 17.84
N ILE A 117 14.42 10.09 17.37
CA ILE A 117 14.07 8.81 18.00
C ILE A 117 15.35 8.02 18.32
N ASP A 118 16.16 7.75 17.29
CA ASP A 118 17.39 6.97 17.41
C ASP A 118 18.40 7.41 16.32
N MET A 119 19.03 8.56 16.56
CA MET A 119 19.88 9.22 15.57
C MET A 119 21.19 8.49 15.31
N ASP A 120 21.64 7.65 16.24
CA ASP A 120 22.87 6.87 16.08
C ASP A 120 22.71 5.80 15.00
N PHE A 121 21.47 5.36 14.71
CA PHE A 121 21.16 4.37 13.67
C PHE A 121 20.35 4.94 12.49
N ALA A 122 19.91 6.19 12.57
CA ALA A 122 19.17 6.87 11.50
C ALA A 122 19.98 6.87 10.19
N GLY A 123 19.40 6.30 9.13
CA GLY A 123 20.02 6.19 7.81
C GLY A 123 21.24 5.26 7.73
N ARG A 124 21.48 4.41 8.73
CA ARG A 124 22.66 3.55 8.78
C ARG A 124 22.29 2.07 8.74
N ILE A 125 22.96 1.34 7.85
CA ILE A 125 22.87 -0.12 7.78
C ILE A 125 23.39 -0.71 9.10
N ARG A 126 22.66 -1.70 9.63
CA ARG A 126 23.00 -2.31 10.92
C ARG A 126 24.33 -3.05 10.83
N ASN A 127 25.14 -2.89 11.85
CA ASN A 127 26.40 -3.64 12.04
C ASN A 127 26.20 -4.91 12.92
N GLY A 128 24.99 -5.15 13.42
CA GLY A 128 24.66 -6.25 14.33
C GLY A 128 23.60 -7.19 13.76
N ARG A 129 23.55 -8.43 14.28
CA ARG A 129 22.46 -9.37 13.98
C ARG A 129 21.18 -8.95 14.69
N VAL A 130 20.04 -9.25 14.07
CA VAL A 130 18.71 -8.95 14.61
C VAL A 130 17.80 -10.16 14.48
N ARG A 131 16.73 -10.18 15.28
CA ARG A 131 15.66 -11.17 15.19
C ARG A 131 14.32 -10.44 15.09
N ILE A 132 13.53 -10.79 14.09
CA ILE A 132 12.21 -10.22 13.89
C ILE A 132 11.18 -11.09 14.61
N ILE A 133 10.48 -10.53 15.58
CA ILE A 133 9.43 -11.25 16.33
C ILE A 133 8.29 -11.59 15.38
N GLY A 134 7.89 -12.87 15.33
CA GLY A 134 6.78 -13.35 14.49
C GLY A 134 7.14 -13.63 13.02
N ALA A 135 8.37 -13.35 12.60
CA ALA A 135 8.88 -13.78 11.30
C ALA A 135 9.31 -15.25 11.34
N ASN A 136 9.16 -15.95 10.21
CA ASN A 136 9.54 -17.35 10.03
C ASN A 136 10.96 -17.55 9.46
N PHE A 137 11.81 -16.52 9.52
CA PHE A 137 13.17 -16.54 8.97
C PHE A 137 14.12 -15.70 9.85
N ILE A 138 15.42 -15.88 9.62
CA ILE A 138 16.47 -15.06 10.22
C ILE A 138 17.04 -14.15 9.13
N PRO A 139 17.09 -12.82 9.33
CA PRO A 139 17.65 -11.92 8.33
C PRO A 139 19.14 -12.18 8.02
N PRO A 140 19.61 -11.76 6.84
CA PRO A 140 21.03 -11.85 6.46
C PRO A 140 22.00 -11.25 7.50
N PRO A 141 23.23 -11.76 7.63
CA PRO A 141 24.22 -11.18 8.53
C PRO A 141 24.71 -9.79 8.03
N PRO A 142 25.15 -8.90 8.94
CA PRO A 142 25.55 -7.52 8.61
C PRO A 142 26.54 -7.37 7.44
N HIS A 143 27.58 -8.21 7.40
CA HIS A 143 28.64 -8.14 6.39
C HIS A 143 28.17 -8.43 4.95
N LYS A 144 26.90 -8.82 4.75
CA LYS A 144 26.30 -9.01 3.41
C LYS A 144 25.37 -7.88 3.00
N LEU A 145 25.00 -6.98 3.91
CA LEU A 145 23.88 -6.06 3.69
C LEU A 145 24.17 -5.05 2.57
N ASP A 146 25.38 -4.48 2.52
CA ASP A 146 25.75 -3.54 1.45
C ASP A 146 25.59 -4.20 0.07
N PHE A 147 26.15 -5.39 -0.09
CA PHE A 147 26.03 -6.18 -1.33
C PHE A 147 24.57 -6.49 -1.69
N LEU A 148 23.77 -6.93 -0.70
CA LEU A 148 22.37 -7.31 -0.95
C LEU A 148 21.48 -6.12 -1.31
N LEU A 149 21.78 -4.92 -0.79
CA LEU A 149 21.04 -3.70 -1.15
C LEU A 149 21.38 -3.25 -2.57
N GLU A 150 22.66 -3.29 -2.95
CA GLU A 150 23.08 -3.01 -4.33
C GLU A 150 22.49 -4.01 -5.33
N GLU A 151 22.52 -5.30 -4.99
CA GLU A 151 21.89 -6.37 -5.79
C GLU A 151 20.39 -6.14 -5.93
N LEU A 152 19.70 -5.79 -4.82
CA LEU A 152 18.28 -5.48 -4.85
C LEU A 152 17.95 -4.29 -5.77
N ILE A 153 18.72 -3.21 -5.71
CA ILE A 153 18.50 -2.02 -6.56
C ILE A 153 18.77 -2.35 -8.03
N SER A 154 19.82 -3.12 -8.33
CA SER A 154 20.12 -3.58 -9.69
C SER A 154 18.99 -4.43 -10.27
N GLU A 155 18.48 -5.39 -9.48
CA GLU A 155 17.37 -6.25 -9.89
C GLU A 155 16.06 -5.46 -10.03
N LEU A 156 15.78 -4.51 -9.14
CA LEU A 156 14.64 -3.59 -9.25
C LEU A 156 14.60 -2.91 -10.62
N ASN A 157 15.70 -2.29 -11.02
CA ASN A 157 15.77 -1.54 -12.28
C ASN A 157 15.55 -2.45 -13.49
N THR A 158 16.04 -3.69 -13.42
CA THR A 158 15.79 -4.71 -14.44
C THR A 158 14.30 -5.09 -14.49
N LEU A 159 13.69 -5.40 -13.34
CA LEU A 159 12.29 -5.87 -13.26
C LEU A 159 11.29 -4.78 -13.67
N MET A 160 11.58 -3.51 -13.38
CA MET A 160 10.74 -2.37 -13.81
C MET A 160 10.60 -2.28 -15.34
N SER A 161 11.54 -2.84 -16.10
CA SER A 161 11.48 -2.83 -17.58
C SER A 161 10.59 -3.95 -18.18
N VAL A 162 10.31 -5.01 -17.41
CA VAL A 162 9.64 -6.22 -17.91
C VAL A 162 8.33 -6.55 -17.20
N HIS A 163 8.06 -5.94 -16.05
CA HIS A 163 6.87 -6.19 -15.25
C HIS A 163 6.15 -4.89 -14.89
N SER A 164 4.87 -5.00 -14.55
CA SER A 164 4.07 -3.85 -14.16
C SER A 164 4.57 -3.25 -12.83
N ALA A 165 4.55 -1.92 -12.71
CA ALA A 165 5.01 -1.23 -11.52
C ALA A 165 4.34 -1.70 -10.20
N PRO A 166 3.02 -1.99 -10.14
CA PRO A 166 2.41 -2.56 -8.94
C PRO A 166 3.06 -3.85 -8.47
N MET A 167 3.39 -4.74 -9.40
CA MET A 167 4.00 -6.04 -9.10
C MET A 167 5.43 -5.87 -8.59
N VAL A 168 6.23 -5.06 -9.28
CA VAL A 168 7.63 -4.80 -8.92
C VAL A 168 7.72 -4.05 -7.59
N ALA A 169 6.87 -3.06 -7.35
CA ALA A 169 6.83 -2.32 -6.08
C ALA A 169 6.48 -3.25 -4.89
N ALA A 170 5.52 -4.15 -5.07
CA ALA A 170 5.18 -5.14 -4.04
C ALA A 170 6.32 -6.15 -3.81
N TRP A 171 6.97 -6.63 -4.87
CA TRP A 171 8.15 -7.48 -4.73
C TRP A 171 9.28 -6.78 -3.96
N PHE A 172 9.61 -5.56 -4.38
CA PHE A 172 10.69 -4.75 -3.81
C PHE A 172 10.44 -4.47 -2.32
N HIS A 173 9.21 -4.11 -1.96
CA HIS A 173 8.79 -3.99 -0.56
C HIS A 173 9.15 -5.24 0.24
N HIS A 174 8.73 -6.41 -0.23
CA HIS A 174 8.98 -7.66 0.47
C HIS A 174 10.49 -7.94 0.59
N GLN A 175 11.26 -7.77 -0.49
CA GLN A 175 12.70 -7.98 -0.48
C GLN A 175 13.41 -7.08 0.54
N LEU A 176 13.05 -5.79 0.61
CA LEU A 176 13.66 -4.88 1.58
C LEU A 176 13.34 -5.29 3.03
N VAL A 177 12.11 -5.72 3.31
CA VAL A 177 11.72 -6.26 4.63
C VAL A 177 12.48 -7.56 4.94
N TYR A 178 12.73 -8.40 3.93
CA TYR A 178 13.45 -9.67 4.06
C TYR A 178 14.95 -9.47 4.32
N ILE A 179 15.60 -8.55 3.60
CA ILE A 179 17.01 -8.17 3.83
C ILE A 179 17.15 -7.54 5.23
N HIS A 180 16.15 -6.75 5.64
CA HIS A 180 16.07 -6.13 6.96
C HIS A 180 17.36 -5.36 7.32
N PRO A 181 17.72 -4.33 6.54
CA PRO A 181 19.03 -3.69 6.62
C PRO A 181 19.24 -2.81 7.86
N PHE A 182 18.18 -2.45 8.60
CA PHE A 182 18.25 -1.52 9.74
C PHE A 182 17.93 -2.22 11.08
N PHE A 183 18.30 -1.61 12.20
CA PHE A 183 17.93 -2.10 13.54
C PHE A 183 16.44 -1.91 13.86
N ASP A 184 15.84 -0.82 13.38
CA ASP A 184 14.42 -0.48 13.49
C ASP A 184 14.00 0.25 12.20
N GLY A 185 12.72 0.58 12.01
CA GLY A 185 12.24 1.40 10.90
C GLY A 185 12.01 0.65 9.58
N ASN A 186 12.50 -0.60 9.45
CA ASN A 186 12.44 -1.40 8.21
C ASN A 186 11.04 -1.45 7.56
N GLY A 187 9.99 -1.70 8.33
CA GLY A 187 8.62 -1.79 7.80
C GLY A 187 8.12 -0.46 7.24
N ARG A 188 8.40 0.65 7.93
CA ARG A 188 8.01 2.01 7.50
C ARG A 188 8.79 2.42 6.25
N THR A 189 10.10 2.20 6.23
CA THR A 189 10.94 2.47 5.06
C THR A 189 10.52 1.63 3.84
N ALA A 190 10.18 0.35 4.03
CA ALA A 190 9.72 -0.50 2.92
C ALA A 190 8.38 -0.04 2.33
N ARG A 191 7.42 0.41 3.16
CA ARG A 191 6.16 0.99 2.67
C ARG A 191 6.37 2.32 1.96
N LEU A 192 7.27 3.17 2.44
CA LEU A 192 7.66 4.40 1.76
C LEU A 192 8.32 4.09 0.40
N ALA A 193 9.32 3.23 0.36
CA ALA A 193 10.03 2.91 -0.88
C ALA A 193 9.11 2.22 -1.91
N MET A 194 8.17 1.36 -1.47
CA MET A 194 7.10 0.84 -2.34
C MET A 194 6.30 1.97 -3.00
N ASN A 195 5.89 2.97 -2.21
CA ASN A 195 5.10 4.08 -2.71
C ASN A 195 5.91 5.06 -3.56
N LEU A 196 7.22 5.21 -3.33
CA LEU A 196 8.12 5.93 -4.24
C LEU A 196 8.05 5.34 -5.65
N LEU A 197 8.16 4.01 -5.76
CA LEU A 197 8.09 3.30 -7.05
C LEU A 197 6.72 3.44 -7.72
N LEU A 198 5.64 3.29 -6.95
CA LEU A 198 4.27 3.45 -7.45
C LEU A 198 4.03 4.88 -7.96
N MET A 199 4.43 5.89 -7.18
CA MET A 199 4.22 7.30 -7.53
C MET A 199 5.05 7.73 -8.73
N ARG A 200 6.30 7.27 -8.87
CA ARG A 200 7.09 7.46 -10.09
C ARG A 200 6.43 6.84 -11.33
N ALA A 201 5.73 5.72 -11.17
CA ALA A 201 4.95 5.09 -12.24
C ALA A 201 3.55 5.72 -12.46
N GLY A 202 3.24 6.83 -11.77
CA GLY A 202 1.99 7.58 -11.92
C GLY A 202 0.81 7.03 -11.11
N PHE A 203 1.03 6.02 -10.26
CA PHE A 203 0.02 5.50 -9.34
C PHE A 203 -0.09 6.37 -8.08
N PRO A 204 -1.25 6.34 -7.42
CA PRO A 204 -1.35 6.89 -6.07
C PRO A 204 -0.59 6.05 -5.04
N PRO A 205 -0.28 6.60 -3.85
CA PRO A 205 0.33 5.82 -2.78
C PRO A 205 -0.61 4.69 -2.34
N ALA A 206 -0.06 3.49 -2.15
CA ALA A 206 -0.79 2.36 -1.60
C ALA A 206 -0.71 2.38 -0.06
N VAL A 207 -1.80 2.76 0.59
CA VAL A 207 -1.89 2.81 2.06
C VAL A 207 -2.40 1.47 2.59
N ILE A 208 -1.54 0.64 3.17
CA ILE A 208 -1.97 -0.61 3.83
C ILE A 208 -2.63 -0.27 5.16
N LEU A 209 -3.88 -0.71 5.36
CA LEU A 209 -4.66 -0.33 6.54
C LEU A 209 -4.23 -1.14 7.78
N GLN A 210 -4.26 -0.49 8.94
CA GLN A 210 -3.96 -1.12 10.24
C GLN A 210 -4.87 -2.31 10.54
N GLN A 211 -6.12 -2.25 10.10
CA GLN A 211 -7.09 -3.33 10.25
C GLN A 211 -6.67 -4.60 9.50
N ASP A 212 -5.83 -4.46 8.46
CA ASP A 212 -5.28 -5.57 7.68
C ASP A 212 -3.90 -6.03 8.19
N ARG A 213 -3.38 -5.50 9.31
CA ARG A 213 -2.05 -5.82 9.88
C ARG A 213 -1.77 -7.32 9.95
N GLN A 214 -2.69 -8.12 10.46
CA GLN A 214 -2.51 -9.58 10.54
C GLN A 214 -2.49 -10.26 9.16
N LYS A 215 -3.28 -9.76 8.20
CA LYS A 215 -3.30 -10.27 6.82
C LYS A 215 -1.98 -9.93 6.14
N TYR A 216 -1.49 -8.71 6.32
CA TYR A 216 -0.21 -8.22 5.82
C TYR A 216 0.97 -9.05 6.34
N PHE A 217 1.13 -9.25 7.65
CA PHE A 217 2.23 -10.06 8.19
C PHE A 217 2.16 -11.52 7.78
N ARG A 218 0.95 -12.11 7.71
CA ARG A 218 0.80 -13.47 7.18
C ARG A 218 1.25 -13.54 5.72
N ALA A 219 0.86 -12.57 4.90
CA ALA A 219 1.25 -12.51 3.50
C ALA A 219 2.78 -12.40 3.32
N LEU A 220 3.47 -11.59 4.14
CA LEU A 220 4.93 -11.54 4.17
C LEU A 220 5.55 -12.91 4.51
N ASN A 221 5.02 -13.61 5.51
CA ASN A 221 5.51 -14.94 5.88
C ASN A 221 5.32 -16.00 4.78
N PHE A 222 4.32 -15.87 3.91
CA PHE A 222 4.18 -16.70 2.70
C PHE A 222 5.19 -16.29 1.62
N ALA A 223 5.38 -14.99 1.41
CA ALA A 223 6.33 -14.46 0.45
C ALA A 223 7.80 -14.83 0.78
N ASN A 224 8.15 -14.95 2.07
CA ASN A 224 9.45 -15.48 2.52
C ASN A 224 9.74 -16.90 1.99
N LYS A 225 8.69 -17.66 1.64
CA LYS A 225 8.78 -19.00 1.04
C LYS A 225 8.63 -19.00 -0.48
N GLY A 226 8.63 -17.83 -1.11
CA GLY A 226 8.42 -17.65 -2.55
C GLY A 226 6.95 -17.57 -2.97
N ASP A 227 5.98 -17.67 -2.05
CA ASP A 227 4.55 -17.53 -2.35
C ASP A 227 4.10 -16.07 -2.18
N TYR A 228 4.17 -15.31 -3.27
CA TYR A 228 3.83 -13.88 -3.29
C TYR A 228 2.34 -13.59 -3.45
N GLU A 229 1.50 -14.59 -3.74
CA GLU A 229 0.11 -14.35 -4.18
C GLU A 229 -0.64 -13.48 -3.16
N LYS A 230 -0.58 -13.86 -1.88
CA LYS A 230 -1.25 -13.13 -0.80
C LYS A 230 -0.70 -11.73 -0.62
N PHE A 231 0.59 -11.54 -0.83
CA PHE A 231 1.24 -10.25 -0.65
C PHE A 231 0.85 -9.29 -1.78
N PHE A 232 0.86 -9.76 -3.03
CA PHE A 232 0.35 -9.01 -4.17
C PHE A 232 -1.10 -8.60 -3.97
N LEU A 233 -1.97 -9.51 -3.53
CA LEU A 233 -3.37 -9.16 -3.26
C LEU A 233 -3.53 -8.07 -2.20
N VAL A 234 -2.70 -8.04 -1.15
CA VAL A 234 -2.74 -6.98 -0.13
C VAL A 234 -2.34 -5.63 -0.74
N VAL A 235 -1.25 -5.58 -1.50
CA VAL A 235 -0.76 -4.34 -2.11
C VAL A 235 -1.70 -3.86 -3.20
N PHE A 236 -2.16 -4.75 -4.08
CA PHE A 236 -3.07 -4.43 -5.17
C PHE A 236 -4.41 -3.88 -4.65
N GLN A 237 -4.98 -4.48 -3.60
CA GLN A 237 -6.18 -3.94 -2.96
C GLN A 237 -5.96 -2.55 -2.35
N ALA A 238 -4.76 -2.26 -1.85
CA ALA A 238 -4.42 -0.93 -1.35
C ALA A 238 -4.27 0.10 -2.48
N ILE A 239 -3.69 -0.29 -3.63
CA ILE A 239 -3.60 0.55 -4.83
C ILE A 239 -5.00 0.83 -5.38
N GLU A 240 -5.85 -0.20 -5.53
CA GLU A 240 -7.20 -0.05 -6.06
C GLU A 240 -8.06 0.88 -5.20
N ARG A 241 -8.03 0.72 -3.87
CA ARG A 241 -8.73 1.65 -2.96
C ARG A 241 -8.26 3.09 -3.17
N SER A 242 -6.96 3.29 -3.33
CA SER A 242 -6.40 4.63 -3.52
C SER A 242 -6.82 5.24 -4.86
N LEU A 243 -6.85 4.43 -5.93
CA LEU A 243 -7.39 4.85 -7.24
C LEU A 243 -8.87 5.19 -7.17
N ASN A 244 -9.68 4.41 -6.45
CA ASN A 244 -11.10 4.72 -6.27
C ASN A 244 -11.29 6.10 -5.63
N LEU A 245 -10.50 6.46 -4.62
CA LEU A 245 -10.56 7.79 -4.02
C LEU A 245 -10.30 8.93 -5.03
N TYR A 246 -9.39 8.75 -5.99
CA TYR A 246 -9.22 9.72 -7.10
C TYR A 246 -10.41 9.76 -8.04
N LEU A 247 -10.94 8.59 -8.42
CA LEU A 247 -12.09 8.50 -9.32
C LEU A 247 -13.32 9.18 -8.71
N ASN A 248 -13.52 9.04 -7.40
CA ASN A 248 -14.68 9.59 -6.68
C ASN A 248 -14.63 11.10 -6.56
N ALA A 249 -13.43 11.66 -6.66
CA ALA A 249 -13.21 13.09 -6.68
C ALA A 249 -13.43 13.71 -8.07
N LEU A 250 -13.65 12.91 -9.12
CA LEU A 250 -13.95 13.41 -10.47
C LEU A 250 -15.42 13.82 -10.60
N PRO A 251 -15.71 14.98 -11.23
CA PRO A 251 -17.08 15.38 -11.55
C PRO A 251 -17.78 14.33 -12.43
N GLY A 252 -18.98 13.90 -12.03
CA GLY A 252 -19.77 12.90 -12.78
C GLY A 252 -19.38 11.44 -12.53
N HIS A 253 -18.30 11.19 -11.77
CA HIS A 253 -17.95 9.88 -11.22
C HIS A 253 -18.31 9.85 -9.73
N TYR A 254 -19.53 10.28 -9.41
CA TYR A 254 -20.08 10.08 -8.07
C TYR A 254 -20.35 8.60 -7.92
N ASP A 255 -19.52 7.96 -7.12
CA ASP A 255 -19.61 6.54 -6.83
C ASP A 255 -20.97 6.21 -6.20
N ASP A 256 -21.77 5.39 -6.90
CA ASP A 256 -22.91 4.64 -6.32
C ASP A 256 -22.40 3.52 -5.39
N TYR A 257 -21.28 3.74 -4.70
CA TYR A 257 -20.74 2.77 -3.74
C TYR A 257 -21.64 2.74 -2.53
N LEU A 258 -22.31 1.62 -2.38
CA LEU A 258 -23.21 1.35 -1.26
C LEU A 258 -22.61 0.23 -0.43
N THR A 259 -23.04 0.15 0.83
CA THR A 259 -22.68 -0.98 1.69
C THR A 259 -23.19 -2.28 1.05
N LEU A 260 -22.50 -3.40 1.29
CA LEU A 260 -22.93 -4.68 0.74
C LEU A 260 -24.37 -5.05 1.12
N THR A 261 -24.84 -4.59 2.29
CA THR A 261 -26.23 -4.75 2.71
C THR A 261 -27.18 -4.01 1.78
N LYS A 262 -26.91 -2.72 1.49
CA LYS A 262 -27.71 -1.92 0.56
C LYS A 262 -27.68 -2.45 -0.87
N ILE A 263 -26.54 -2.98 -1.32
CA ILE A 263 -26.43 -3.61 -2.65
C ILE A 263 -27.29 -4.88 -2.72
N ALA A 264 -27.29 -5.68 -1.65
CA ALA A 264 -28.06 -6.93 -1.59
C ALA A 264 -29.57 -6.72 -1.39
N GLU A 265 -30.02 -5.50 -1.03
CA GLU A 265 -31.43 -5.13 -0.96
C GLU A 265 -32.05 -4.88 -2.35
N ASP A 266 -31.22 -4.73 -3.38
CA ASP A 266 -31.69 -4.52 -4.75
C ASP A 266 -32.26 -5.82 -5.37
N PRO A 267 -33.51 -5.82 -5.87
CA PRO A 267 -34.13 -7.00 -6.49
C PRO A 267 -33.36 -7.58 -7.69
N ASP A 268 -32.61 -6.76 -8.42
CA ASP A 268 -31.85 -7.17 -9.61
C ASP A 268 -30.50 -7.84 -9.26
N ILE A 269 -30.11 -7.81 -7.98
CA ILE A 269 -28.89 -8.41 -7.47
C ILE A 269 -29.21 -9.78 -6.85
N PRO A 270 -28.86 -10.91 -7.50
CA PRO A 270 -29.22 -12.25 -7.03
C PRO A 270 -28.33 -12.76 -5.87
N TYR A 271 -27.56 -11.89 -5.22
CA TYR A 271 -26.53 -12.25 -4.27
C TYR A 271 -26.75 -11.59 -2.92
N GLY A 272 -26.81 -12.39 -1.85
CA GLY A 272 -26.85 -11.89 -0.49
C GLY A 272 -25.55 -11.19 -0.05
N SER A 273 -25.63 -10.34 0.96
CA SER A 273 -24.52 -9.54 1.47
C SER A 273 -23.31 -10.37 1.95
N GLU A 274 -23.54 -11.58 2.47
CA GLU A 274 -22.47 -12.52 2.85
C GLU A 274 -21.65 -13.00 1.64
N TYR A 275 -22.33 -13.32 0.53
CA TYR A 275 -21.67 -13.75 -0.71
C TYR A 275 -20.90 -12.58 -1.33
N LEU A 276 -21.49 -11.39 -1.39
CA LEU A 276 -20.81 -10.19 -1.84
C LEU A 276 -19.57 -9.89 -0.97
N SER A 277 -19.66 -10.11 0.34
CA SER A 277 -18.52 -9.96 1.27
C SER A 277 -17.41 -10.97 1.01
N LEU A 278 -17.76 -12.20 0.62
CA LEU A 278 -16.78 -13.18 0.16
C LEU A 278 -16.08 -12.72 -1.13
N LEU A 279 -16.84 -12.21 -2.11
CA LEU A 279 -16.30 -11.73 -3.37
C LEU A 279 -15.37 -10.53 -3.18
N ALA A 280 -15.79 -9.54 -2.40
CA ALA A 280 -15.01 -8.34 -2.07
C ALA A 280 -13.69 -8.71 -1.37
N ARG A 281 -13.74 -9.57 -0.33
CA ARG A 281 -12.53 -10.06 0.36
C ARG A 281 -11.59 -10.82 -0.57
N ARG A 282 -12.15 -11.54 -1.55
CA ARG A 282 -11.40 -12.24 -2.59
C ARG A 282 -10.99 -11.33 -3.75
N GLY A 283 -11.33 -10.04 -3.75
CA GLY A 283 -11.02 -9.13 -4.86
C GLY A 283 -11.66 -9.57 -6.18
N ARG A 284 -12.75 -10.35 -6.15
CA ARG A 284 -13.46 -10.80 -7.36
C ARG A 284 -14.40 -9.75 -7.93
N ILE A 285 -14.82 -8.81 -7.10
CA ILE A 285 -15.57 -7.62 -7.49
C ILE A 285 -14.76 -6.39 -7.11
N ASP A 286 -15.05 -5.27 -7.78
CA ASP A 286 -14.58 -3.97 -7.36
C ASP A 286 -15.23 -3.57 -6.05
N ALA A 287 -14.44 -3.54 -4.98
CA ALA A 287 -14.93 -3.22 -3.66
C ALA A 287 -13.76 -2.71 -2.81
N TYR A 288 -14.05 -1.76 -1.93
CA TYR A 288 -13.10 -1.31 -0.93
C TYR A 288 -13.74 -1.32 0.46
N LYS A 289 -12.88 -1.22 1.47
CA LYS A 289 -13.29 -1.22 2.86
C LYS A 289 -13.16 0.19 3.43
N GLU A 290 -14.24 0.68 4.02
CA GLU A 290 -14.30 1.94 4.78
C GLU A 290 -14.71 1.62 6.23
N GLY A 291 -13.79 1.87 7.17
CA GLY A 291 -13.96 1.44 8.56
C GLY A 291 -14.19 -0.07 8.70
N ARG A 292 -15.40 -0.46 9.10
CA ARG A 292 -15.81 -1.88 9.24
C ARG A 292 -16.60 -2.41 8.04
N ASN A 293 -17.02 -1.53 7.13
CA ASN A 293 -17.95 -1.87 6.06
C ASN A 293 -17.20 -2.08 4.74
N TRP A 294 -17.63 -3.07 3.98
CA TRP A 294 -17.27 -3.17 2.56
C TRP A 294 -18.29 -2.40 1.73
N LEU A 295 -17.80 -1.69 0.74
CA LEU A 295 -18.60 -0.96 -0.23
C LEU A 295 -18.27 -1.46 -1.64
N THR A 296 -19.29 -1.50 -2.50
CA THR A 296 -19.19 -1.86 -3.92
C THR A 296 -20.29 -1.15 -4.70
N THR A 297 -20.26 -1.22 -6.03
CA THR A 297 -21.33 -0.69 -6.90
C THR A 297 -22.20 -1.82 -7.45
N LYS A 298 -23.42 -1.50 -7.87
CA LYS A 298 -24.27 -2.45 -8.61
C LYS A 298 -23.57 -2.93 -9.87
N LYS A 299 -22.99 -2.00 -10.63
CA LYS A 299 -22.20 -2.26 -11.84
C LYS A 299 -21.10 -3.30 -11.60
N ALA A 300 -20.34 -3.20 -10.51
CA ALA A 300 -19.28 -4.16 -10.20
C ALA A 300 -19.81 -5.59 -9.95
N VAL A 301 -21.01 -5.71 -9.41
CA VAL A 301 -21.69 -7.00 -9.18
C VAL A 301 -22.25 -7.56 -10.47
N GLU A 302 -22.81 -6.71 -11.33
CA GLU A 302 -23.29 -7.07 -12.68
C GLU A 302 -22.13 -7.55 -13.56
N GLU A 303 -21.02 -6.82 -13.62
CA GLU A 303 -19.82 -7.22 -14.35
C GLU A 303 -19.29 -8.59 -13.89
N TYR A 304 -19.35 -8.89 -12.58
CA TYR A 304 -18.98 -10.21 -12.07
C TYR A 304 -19.95 -11.31 -12.52
N ARG A 305 -21.26 -11.04 -12.49
CA ARG A 305 -22.29 -11.97 -12.95
C ARG A 305 -22.08 -12.31 -14.43
N ASP A 306 -21.87 -11.29 -15.25
CA ASP A 306 -21.71 -11.43 -16.70
C ASP A 306 -20.41 -12.19 -17.02
N ASN A 307 -19.34 -11.93 -16.27
CA ASN A 307 -18.09 -12.69 -16.37
C ASN A 307 -18.23 -14.18 -15.96
N ILE A 308 -19.11 -14.53 -15.03
CA ILE A 308 -19.37 -15.95 -14.74
C ILE A 308 -20.14 -16.61 -15.90
N GLN A 309 -21.16 -15.92 -16.42
CA GLN A 309 -22.01 -16.47 -17.48
C GLN A 309 -21.23 -16.69 -18.78
N SER A 310 -20.33 -15.77 -19.13
CA SER A 310 -19.44 -15.91 -20.29
C SER A 310 -18.49 -17.11 -20.12
N ASN A 311 -17.85 -17.26 -18.96
CA ASN A 311 -16.96 -18.39 -18.68
C ASN A 311 -17.68 -19.76 -18.65
N ALA A 312 -18.93 -19.80 -18.17
CA ALA A 312 -19.76 -21.00 -18.21
C ALA A 312 -20.14 -21.41 -19.64
N SER A 313 -20.31 -20.43 -20.53
CA SER A 313 -20.64 -20.62 -21.94
C SER A 313 -19.42 -21.07 -22.75
N SER A 314 -18.22 -20.61 -22.39
CA SER A 314 -16.95 -21.01 -23.03
C SER A 314 -16.41 -22.37 -22.58
N SER A 315 -16.93 -22.94 -21.48
CA SER A 315 -16.52 -24.25 -20.96
C SER A 315 -17.36 -25.41 -21.51
N ASN A 316 -18.41 -25.11 -22.28
CA ASN A 316 -19.33 -26.08 -22.90
C ASN A 316 -19.16 -26.21 -24.42
N ASN A 317 -18.10 -25.60 -24.98
CA ASN A 317 -17.63 -25.77 -26.36
C ASN A 317 -16.22 -26.35 -26.35
#